data_AF-A0A7K7V1M2-F1
#
_entry.id   AF-A0A7K7V1M2-F1
#
_cell.length_a   1.000
_cell.length_b   1.000
_cell.length_c   1.000
_cell.angle_alpha   90.00
_cell.angle_beta   90.00
_cell.angle_gamma   90.00
#
_symmetry.space_group_name_H-M   'P 1'
#
loop_
_entity.id
_entity.type
_entity.pdbx_description
1 polymer ?
#
loop_
_entity_poly.entity_id
_entity_poly.type
_entity_poly.pdbx_seq_one_letter_code
_entity_poly.pdbx_strand_id
1 'polypeptide(L)'
;GQTGRYVLVQKLRETERQLLPLECPLESLAKCGQFAHDVRFVLRRTGPSVAERPASDGAPHAAPERGFARASLPIKPRPGSTDVPRCREPRKALTFNLGAVGSGELLAKGRWRQHAWEGGDLEEGAGAGAASREELLRTVLWQQEQLLSLGARGDSLETDLRHWERGRGAGAEDELFLLEQLVRRNESELGEEEFWQSELRLEKECERERQERVRSLRASLEDYAQRIGALGARTEALQKEIQWEMAERAKRGKESPGPSAAELEDMAAKMRRDLEAKVKQGTQLESSLASVEKALEEAERNLQAQNQELEELNKELRQCNLQQFIQQTGATVTVPPARAEEDA
;
A
#
# COMPACT_ATOMS: atom_id res chain seq x y z
N GLY A 1 -26.47 -0.43 38.09
CA GLY A 1 -25.84 0.87 37.79
C GLY A 1 -24.63 0.64 36.93
N GLN A 2 -24.40 1.46 35.91
CA GLN A 2 -23.21 1.35 35.08
C GLN A 2 -22.03 2.06 35.79
N THR A 3 -20.91 1.38 35.92
CA THR A 3 -19.70 1.91 36.57
C THR A 3 -18.68 2.37 35.51
N GLY A 4 -18.05 3.52 35.75
CA GLY A 4 -17.11 4.12 34.80
C GLY A 4 -16.78 5.57 35.10
N ARG A 5 -15.89 6.15 34.31
CA ARG A 5 -15.63 7.60 34.31
C ARG A 5 -16.73 8.30 33.51
N TYR A 6 -17.30 9.34 34.10
CA TYR A 6 -18.37 10.13 33.49
C TYR A 6 -18.04 11.62 33.59
N VAL A 7 -18.44 12.37 32.56
CA VAL A 7 -18.43 13.84 32.53
C VAL A 7 -19.86 14.32 32.42
N LEU A 8 -20.22 15.32 33.21
CA LEU A 8 -21.52 15.95 33.15
C LEU A 8 -21.50 17.08 32.11
N VAL A 9 -22.43 17.05 31.16
CA VAL A 9 -22.51 18.04 30.08
C VAL A 9 -23.82 18.80 30.19
N GLN A 10 -23.73 20.13 30.23
CA GLN A 10 -24.85 21.04 30.12
C GLN A 10 -25.11 21.36 28.65
N LYS A 11 -26.30 21.05 28.15
CA LYS A 11 -26.74 21.42 26.80
C LYS A 11 -27.79 22.51 26.89
N LEU A 12 -27.58 23.61 26.18
CA LEU A 12 -28.53 24.70 26.00
C LEU A 12 -28.67 24.99 24.50
N ARG A 13 -29.79 24.57 23.91
CA ARG A 13 -30.06 24.66 22.47
C ARG A 13 -28.92 24.04 21.63
N GLU A 14 -28.14 24.85 20.92
CA GLU A 14 -27.00 24.44 20.07
C GLU A 14 -25.66 24.52 20.80
N THR A 15 -25.64 24.99 22.05
CA THR A 15 -24.42 25.13 22.85
C THR A 15 -24.29 23.98 23.84
N GLU A 16 -23.13 23.34 23.86
CA GLU A 16 -22.80 22.29 24.83
C GLU A 16 -21.57 22.72 25.65
N ARG A 17 -21.69 22.65 26.98
CA ARG A 17 -20.64 22.96 27.93
C ARG A 17 -20.42 21.79 28.87
N GLN A 18 -19.17 21.38 29.05
CA GLN A 18 -18.83 20.39 30.08
C GLN A 18 -18.75 21.09 31.44
N LEU A 19 -19.37 20.49 32.45
CA LEU A 19 -19.27 20.95 33.83
C LEU A 19 -18.02 20.36 34.48
N LEU A 20 -17.26 21.22 35.17
CA LEU A 20 -16.11 20.79 35.96
C LEU A 20 -16.59 20.05 37.23
N PRO A 21 -15.76 19.17 37.82
CA PRO A 21 -16.13 18.44 39.04
C PRO A 21 -16.50 19.33 40.24
N LEU A 22 -16.04 20.58 40.26
CA LEU A 22 -16.28 21.56 41.32
C LEU A 22 -17.50 22.47 41.02
N GLU A 23 -18.08 22.39 39.82
CA GLU A 23 -19.22 23.22 39.43
C GLU A 23 -20.53 22.59 39.86
N CYS A 24 -21.37 23.36 40.56
CA CYS A 24 -22.70 22.93 40.96
C CYS A 24 -23.67 23.01 39.75
N PRO A 25 -24.33 21.91 39.35
CA PRO A 25 -25.31 21.94 38.25
C PRO A 25 -26.47 22.89 38.51
N LEU A 26 -26.90 23.00 39.77
CA LEU A 26 -27.97 23.92 40.19
C LEU A 26 -27.57 25.40 40.06
N GLU A 27 -26.31 25.74 40.37
CA GLU A 27 -25.80 27.10 40.15
C GLU A 27 -25.66 27.42 38.66
N SER A 28 -25.24 26.44 37.86
CA SER A 28 -25.14 26.56 36.41
C SER A 28 -26.51 26.75 35.75
N LEU A 29 -27.54 26.09 36.29
CA LEU A 29 -28.93 26.27 35.90
C LEU A 29 -29.46 27.65 36.31
N ALA A 30 -29.15 28.11 37.54
CA ALA A 30 -29.56 29.44 38.02
C ALA A 30 -28.96 30.58 37.16
N LYS A 31 -27.71 30.42 36.71
CA LYS A 31 -27.05 31.35 35.76
C LYS A 31 -27.76 31.44 34.40
N CYS A 32 -28.51 30.41 34.00
CA CYS A 32 -29.25 30.38 32.74
C CYS A 32 -30.59 31.15 32.80
N GLY A 33 -31.03 31.59 33.99
CA GLY A 33 -32.20 32.44 34.18
C GLY A 33 -33.44 31.92 33.44
N GLN A 34 -33.99 32.74 32.54
CA GLN A 34 -35.20 32.43 31.76
C GLN A 34 -35.03 31.22 30.83
N PHE A 35 -33.80 30.87 30.46
CA PHE A 35 -33.49 29.71 29.61
C PHE A 35 -33.30 28.42 30.39
N ALA A 36 -33.50 28.42 31.72
CA ALA A 36 -33.34 27.23 32.55
C ALA A 36 -34.21 26.05 32.09
N HIS A 37 -35.40 26.31 31.53
CA HIS A 37 -36.29 25.28 30.99
C HIS A 37 -35.73 24.56 29.75
N ASP A 38 -34.83 25.21 29.00
CA ASP A 38 -34.18 24.67 27.81
C ASP A 38 -32.87 23.91 28.15
N VAL A 39 -32.41 23.97 29.40
CA VAL A 39 -31.15 23.34 29.84
C VAL A 39 -31.35 21.85 30.12
N ARG A 40 -30.52 21.02 29.52
CA ARG A 40 -30.47 19.57 29.79
C ARG A 40 -29.09 19.17 30.29
N PHE A 41 -29.04 18.38 31.35
CA PHE A 41 -27.80 17.77 31.83
C PHE A 41 -27.70 16.34 31.33
N VAL A 42 -26.59 16.02 30.66
CA VAL A 42 -26.33 14.70 30.06
C VAL A 42 -25.05 14.14 30.67
N LEU A 43 -25.14 12.95 31.26
CA LEU A 43 -24.00 12.24 31.80
C LEU A 43 -23.33 11.44 30.67
N ARG A 44 -22.18 11.91 30.18
CA ARG A 44 -21.44 11.28 29.09
C ARG A 44 -20.31 10.42 29.66
N ARG A 45 -20.30 9.13 29.32
CA ARG A 45 -19.23 8.20 29.73
C ARG A 45 -17.94 8.51 28.97
N THR A 46 -16.83 8.66 29.69
CA THR A 46 -15.50 9.00 29.15
C THR A 46 -14.47 7.95 29.56
N GLY A 47 -14.42 6.82 28.84
CA GLY A 47 -13.41 5.79 29.02
C GLY A 47 -13.85 4.42 28.46
N PRO A 48 -12.89 3.52 28.13
CA PRO A 48 -13.20 2.18 27.65
C PRO A 48 -13.88 1.37 28.75
N SER A 49 -14.91 0.62 28.38
CA SER A 49 -15.78 -0.09 29.33
C SER A 49 -15.17 -1.42 29.75
N VAL A 50 -15.13 -1.70 31.05
CA VAL A 50 -14.77 -3.02 31.64
C VAL A 50 -15.91 -4.04 31.44
N ALA A 51 -16.47 -4.13 30.23
CA ALA A 51 -17.47 -5.14 29.88
C ALA A 51 -17.00 -6.09 28.75
N GLU A 52 -15.83 -5.85 28.18
CA GLU A 52 -15.18 -6.78 27.25
C GLU A 52 -13.89 -7.31 27.89
N ARG A 53 -14.00 -8.44 28.60
CA ARG A 53 -12.86 -9.35 28.72
C ARG A 53 -12.78 -10.14 27.42
N PRO A 54 -11.65 -10.13 26.70
CA PRO A 54 -11.41 -11.10 25.65
C PRO A 54 -11.12 -12.45 26.32
N ALA A 55 -11.82 -13.50 25.89
CA ALA A 55 -11.37 -14.86 26.13
C ALA A 55 -10.07 -15.08 25.35
N SER A 56 -9.11 -15.71 26.02
CA SER A 56 -7.82 -16.17 25.53
C SER A 56 -7.90 -16.84 24.16
N ASP A 57 -7.17 -16.35 23.15
CA ASP A 57 -6.05 -17.09 22.54
C ASP A 57 -5.20 -16.21 21.60
N GLY A 58 -3.92 -16.54 21.47
CA GLY A 58 -2.84 -15.60 21.17
C GLY A 58 -2.61 -15.11 19.73
N ALA A 59 -2.14 -13.87 19.63
CA ALA A 59 -1.16 -13.39 18.64
C ALA A 59 -0.60 -12.01 19.11
N PRO A 60 0.71 -11.73 18.97
CA PRO A 60 1.27 -10.44 19.34
C PRO A 60 1.08 -9.42 18.21
N HIS A 61 0.95 -8.14 18.59
CA HIS A 61 0.89 -6.94 17.73
C HIS A 61 -0.51 -6.48 17.27
N ALA A 62 -1.29 -5.94 18.21
CA ALA A 62 -2.26 -4.89 17.90
C ALA A 62 -1.87 -3.62 18.68
N ALA A 63 -1.40 -2.63 17.94
CA ALA A 63 -1.01 -1.30 18.42
C ALA A 63 -2.19 -0.60 19.14
N PRO A 64 -1.92 0.37 20.05
CA PRO A 64 -2.96 0.96 20.87
C PRO A 64 -3.92 1.79 20.02
N GLU A 65 -5.23 1.50 20.12
CA GLU A 65 -6.29 2.32 19.56
C GLU A 65 -6.21 3.74 20.16
N ARG A 66 -5.64 4.67 19.39
CA ARG A 66 -5.57 6.09 19.74
C ARG A 66 -6.94 6.72 19.56
N GLY A 67 -7.39 7.37 20.61
CA GLY A 67 -8.72 7.97 20.71
C GLY A 67 -9.04 9.02 19.66
N PHE A 68 -10.33 9.31 19.60
CA PHE A 68 -11.00 10.40 18.89
C PHE A 68 -10.40 11.78 19.21
N ALA A 69 -9.21 12.07 18.67
CA ALA A 69 -8.61 13.39 18.50
C ALA A 69 -7.22 13.18 17.89
N ARG A 70 -7.13 13.14 16.56
CA ARG A 70 -5.82 13.20 15.90
C ARG A 70 -5.30 14.63 15.99
N ALA A 71 -4.55 14.91 17.04
CA ALA A 71 -3.65 16.05 17.13
C ALA A 71 -2.50 15.84 16.12
N SER A 72 -2.74 16.19 14.86
CA SER A 72 -1.74 16.21 13.79
C SER A 72 -2.15 17.17 12.69
N LEU A 73 -2.58 18.38 13.05
CA LEU A 73 -2.73 19.47 12.09
C LEU A 73 -1.47 20.33 12.14
N PRO A 74 -0.75 20.56 11.03
CA PRO A 74 0.15 21.70 10.94
C PRO A 74 -0.73 22.96 10.86
N ILE A 75 -1.12 23.51 12.01
CA ILE A 75 -1.75 24.83 12.05
C ILE A 75 -0.64 25.85 11.79
N LYS A 76 -0.47 26.27 10.55
CA LYS A 76 0.21 27.54 10.25
C LYS A 76 -0.78 28.69 10.52
N PRO A 77 -0.41 29.71 11.32
CA PRO A 77 -1.26 30.88 11.52
C PRO A 77 -1.25 31.71 10.23
N ARG A 78 -2.43 31.94 9.64
CA ARG A 78 -2.60 32.99 8.61
C ARG A 78 -2.83 34.33 9.32
N PRO A 79 -2.07 35.40 9.04
CA PRO A 79 -2.52 36.75 9.33
C PRO A 79 -3.67 37.09 8.36
N GLY A 80 -4.71 37.72 8.89
CA GLY A 80 -5.91 38.05 8.12
C GLY A 80 -5.62 38.91 6.90
N SER A 81 -6.36 38.65 5.82
CA SER A 81 -6.62 39.66 4.81
C SER A 81 -8.01 39.46 4.25
N THR A 82 -8.74 40.56 4.32
CA THR A 82 -9.90 40.95 3.55
C THR A 82 -9.76 40.65 2.05
N ASP A 83 -10.93 40.38 1.47
CA ASP A 83 -11.33 40.57 0.07
C ASP A 83 -10.76 39.68 -1.04
N VAL A 84 -11.70 38.99 -1.67
CA VAL A 84 -11.65 38.34 -2.99
C VAL A 84 -11.46 39.43 -4.06
N PRO A 85 -10.67 39.21 -5.13
CA PRO A 85 -11.32 38.80 -6.39
C PRO A 85 -10.54 37.83 -7.29
N ARG A 86 -11.32 36.89 -7.84
CA ARG A 86 -11.28 36.27 -9.18
C ARG A 86 -9.97 35.70 -9.74
N CYS A 87 -10.03 34.37 -9.85
CA CYS A 87 -9.41 33.51 -10.85
C CYS A 87 -9.40 34.12 -12.27
N ARG A 88 -8.21 34.18 -12.90
CA ARG A 88 -8.04 34.23 -14.35
C ARG A 88 -6.93 33.25 -14.75
N GLU A 89 -7.30 32.32 -15.61
CA GLU A 89 -6.42 31.34 -16.27
C GLU A 89 -5.26 32.02 -17.03
N PRO A 90 -4.03 31.49 -16.97
CA PRO A 90 -3.06 31.70 -18.02
C PRO A 90 -3.15 30.57 -19.06
N ARG A 91 -3.88 30.81 -20.15
CA ARG A 91 -3.71 30.05 -21.39
C ARG A 91 -2.49 30.62 -22.13
N LYS A 92 -1.45 29.80 -22.29
CA LYS A 92 -0.55 29.69 -23.47
C LYS A 92 0.68 28.87 -23.09
N ALA A 93 0.69 27.59 -23.44
CA ALA A 93 1.92 26.84 -23.65
C ALA A 93 2.37 27.11 -25.09
N LEU A 94 3.51 27.79 -25.26
CA LEU A 94 4.20 27.87 -26.54
C LEU A 94 5.37 26.90 -26.49
N THR A 95 5.11 25.63 -26.74
CA THR A 95 6.13 24.67 -27.14
C THR A 95 6.53 25.01 -28.58
N PHE A 96 7.66 25.69 -28.77
CA PHE A 96 8.29 25.73 -30.08
C PHE A 96 9.30 24.59 -30.18
N ASN A 97 9.01 23.67 -31.11
CA ASN A 97 9.83 22.53 -31.43
C ASN A 97 11.20 22.98 -31.94
N LEU A 98 12.27 22.44 -31.37
CA LEU A 98 13.61 22.46 -31.95
C LEU A 98 13.59 21.61 -33.23
N GLY A 99 13.43 22.28 -34.37
CA GLY A 99 13.61 21.71 -35.70
C GLY A 99 15.03 21.96 -36.19
N ALA A 100 15.74 20.86 -36.47
CA ALA A 100 16.96 20.84 -37.27
C ALA A 100 16.67 21.22 -38.74
N VAL A 101 17.76 21.34 -39.52
CA VAL A 101 17.89 21.61 -40.97
C VAL A 101 18.19 23.09 -41.26
N GLY A 102 19.27 23.47 -41.95
CA GLY A 102 20.23 22.65 -42.68
C GLY A 102 21.41 23.49 -43.16
N SER A 103 22.47 22.75 -43.49
CA SER A 103 23.62 23.16 -44.29
C SER A 103 23.19 23.96 -45.52
N GLY A 104 23.90 25.06 -45.77
CA GLY A 104 23.75 25.92 -46.93
C GLY A 104 25.06 26.61 -47.22
N GLU A 105 26.02 25.83 -47.75
CA GLU A 105 27.13 26.36 -48.52
C GLU A 105 26.60 27.26 -49.64
N LEU A 106 26.96 28.54 -49.61
CA LEU A 106 27.07 29.34 -50.83
C LEU A 106 28.39 30.11 -50.82
N LEU A 107 29.36 29.43 -51.41
CA LEU A 107 30.44 29.96 -52.22
C LEU A 107 30.22 31.41 -52.71
N ALA A 108 31.03 32.34 -52.23
CA ALA A 108 31.38 33.55 -52.99
C ALA A 108 32.86 33.88 -52.75
N LYS A 109 33.69 33.19 -53.53
CA LYS A 109 35.08 33.58 -53.83
C LYS A 109 35.11 35.05 -54.24
N GLY A 110 35.82 35.87 -53.48
CA GLY A 110 36.30 37.17 -53.90
C GLY A 110 37.80 37.24 -53.63
N ARG A 111 38.58 36.86 -54.63
CA ARG A 111 40.05 36.92 -54.66
C ARG A 111 40.57 38.26 -54.10
N TRP A 112 41.24 38.24 -52.96
CA TRP A 112 42.30 39.22 -52.73
C TRP A 112 43.45 38.81 -53.63
N ARG A 113 43.50 39.48 -54.77
CA ARG A 113 44.60 39.43 -55.73
C ARG A 113 45.85 39.87 -54.96
N GLN A 114 46.74 38.92 -54.68
CA GLN A 114 48.13 39.24 -54.37
C GLN A 114 48.63 40.13 -55.50
N HIS A 115 48.99 41.37 -55.20
CA HIS A 115 49.83 42.15 -56.09
C HIS A 115 51.20 41.49 -56.08
N ALA A 116 51.44 40.63 -57.07
CA ALA A 116 52.78 40.23 -57.47
C ALA A 116 53.47 41.49 -57.99
N TRP A 117 54.36 42.04 -57.17
CA TRP A 117 55.41 42.92 -57.65
C TRP A 117 56.48 42.00 -58.24
N GLU A 118 56.27 41.55 -59.48
CA GLU A 118 57.34 40.99 -60.31
C GLU A 118 58.09 42.14 -60.97
N GLY A 119 59.41 41.99 -61.02
CA GLY A 119 60.37 43.05 -61.22
C GLY A 119 60.28 43.76 -62.57
N GLY A 120 60.45 45.07 -62.50
CA GLY A 120 60.99 45.88 -63.58
C GLY A 120 62.19 46.63 -63.02
N ASP A 121 63.39 46.14 -63.35
CA ASP A 121 64.65 46.86 -63.17
C ASP A 121 64.66 48.13 -64.03
N LEU A 122 65.55 49.07 -63.64
CA LEU A 122 66.06 50.22 -64.42
C LEU A 122 65.16 51.46 -64.53
N GLU A 123 65.40 52.43 -63.65
CA GLU A 123 66.23 53.61 -63.98
C GLU A 123 66.01 54.72 -62.92
N GLU A 124 67.13 55.31 -62.53
CA GLU A 124 67.27 56.35 -61.55
C GLU A 124 66.70 57.68 -62.11
N GLY A 125 65.45 58.00 -61.74
CA GLY A 125 64.80 59.25 -62.09
C GLY A 125 64.17 59.91 -60.87
N ALA A 126 64.73 61.03 -60.43
CA ALA A 126 64.38 61.80 -59.22
C ALA A 126 62.91 62.32 -59.11
N GLY A 127 62.00 61.86 -59.99
CA GLY A 127 60.56 62.14 -59.96
C GLY A 127 59.65 60.96 -59.61
N ALA A 128 60.12 59.71 -59.65
CA ALA A 128 59.28 58.51 -59.40
C ALA A 128 59.09 58.20 -57.90
N GLY A 129 60.08 58.55 -57.06
CA GLY A 129 59.99 58.38 -55.60
C GLY A 129 58.97 59.29 -54.91
N ALA A 130 58.53 60.36 -55.59
CA ALA A 130 57.45 61.22 -55.10
C ALA A 130 56.07 60.56 -55.30
N ALA A 131 55.86 59.89 -56.44
CA ALA A 131 54.60 59.20 -56.75
C ALA A 131 54.39 57.96 -55.87
N SER A 132 55.43 57.13 -55.63
CA SER A 132 55.33 55.96 -54.74
C SER A 132 55.11 56.35 -53.28
N ARG A 133 55.72 57.46 -52.83
CA ARG A 133 55.47 58.03 -51.50
C ARG A 133 54.04 58.54 -51.37
N GLU A 134 53.51 59.20 -52.40
CA GLU A 134 52.14 59.69 -52.41
C GLU A 134 51.11 58.54 -52.39
N GLU A 135 51.37 57.46 -53.13
CA GLU A 135 50.56 56.24 -53.10
C GLU A 135 50.55 55.58 -51.72
N LEU A 136 51.71 55.46 -51.07
CA LEU A 136 51.79 54.97 -49.69
C LEU A 136 50.98 55.85 -48.74
N LEU A 137 51.09 57.17 -48.84
CA LEU A 137 50.29 58.09 -48.02
C LEU A 137 48.78 57.89 -48.25
N ARG A 138 48.34 57.70 -49.50
CA ARG A 138 46.93 57.39 -49.81
C ARG A 138 46.49 56.06 -49.19
N THR A 139 47.33 55.02 -49.24
CA THR A 139 47.01 53.73 -48.61
C THR A 139 46.96 53.82 -47.08
N VAL A 140 47.86 54.59 -46.47
CA VAL A 140 47.87 54.82 -45.02
C VAL A 140 46.64 55.61 -44.58
N LEU A 141 46.23 56.64 -45.35
CA LEU A 141 45.00 57.38 -45.07
C LEU A 141 43.76 56.49 -45.20
N TRP A 142 43.70 55.66 -46.24
CA TRP A 142 42.61 54.69 -46.39
C TRP A 142 42.60 53.67 -45.25
N GLN A 143 43.76 53.13 -44.86
CA GLN A 143 43.88 52.23 -43.71
C GLN A 143 43.47 52.91 -42.40
N GLN A 144 43.83 54.18 -42.19
CA GLN A 144 43.38 54.96 -41.03
C GLN A 144 41.86 55.12 -41.02
N GLU A 145 41.25 55.46 -42.17
CA GLU A 145 39.79 55.56 -42.29
C GLU A 145 39.09 54.21 -42.04
N GLN A 146 39.64 53.11 -42.57
CA GLN A 146 39.12 51.76 -42.32
C GLN A 146 39.22 51.38 -40.85
N LEU A 147 40.34 51.66 -40.18
CA LEU A 147 40.49 51.42 -38.75
C LEU A 147 39.52 52.26 -37.92
N LEU A 148 39.31 53.53 -38.29
CA LEU A 148 38.29 54.37 -37.66
C LEU A 148 36.87 53.79 -37.84
N SER A 149 36.54 53.27 -39.02
CA SER A 149 35.24 52.64 -39.27
C SER A 149 35.03 51.35 -38.46
N LEU A 150 36.09 50.53 -38.33
CA LEU A 150 36.07 49.32 -37.52
C LEU A 150 36.01 49.62 -36.03
N GLY A 151 36.71 50.68 -35.58
CA GLY A 151 36.61 51.21 -34.22
C GLY A 151 35.18 51.64 -33.90
N ALA A 152 34.57 52.46 -34.74
CA ALA A 152 33.17 52.90 -34.57
C ALA A 152 32.17 51.73 -34.57
N ARG A 153 32.41 50.70 -35.40
CA ARG A 153 31.60 49.47 -35.37
C ARG A 153 31.82 48.66 -34.09
N GLY A 154 33.05 48.60 -33.59
CA GLY A 154 33.38 47.99 -32.29
C GLY A 154 32.64 48.68 -31.16
N ASP A 155 32.70 50.02 -31.11
CA ASP A 155 31.98 50.83 -30.13
C ASP A 155 30.47 50.59 -30.18
N SER A 156 29.88 50.50 -31.38
CA SER A 156 28.46 50.15 -31.55
C SER A 156 28.13 48.78 -30.97
N LEU A 157 28.95 47.75 -31.26
CA LEU A 157 28.74 46.40 -30.72
C LEU A 157 28.94 46.36 -29.20
N GLU A 158 29.89 47.12 -28.66
CA GLU A 158 30.06 47.27 -27.21
C GLU A 158 28.85 47.95 -26.57
N THR A 159 28.29 48.99 -27.18
CA THR A 159 27.05 49.59 -26.70
C THR A 159 25.88 48.62 -26.75
N ASP A 160 25.86 47.76 -27.78
CA ASP A 160 24.83 46.74 -27.93
C ASP A 160 24.92 45.67 -26.84
N LEU A 161 26.11 45.12 -26.60
CA LEU A 161 26.37 44.15 -25.53
C LEU A 161 25.96 44.71 -24.16
N ARG A 162 26.33 45.95 -23.86
CA ARG A 162 25.96 46.61 -22.60
C ARG A 162 24.44 46.77 -22.46
N HIS A 163 23.69 46.97 -23.55
CA HIS A 163 22.23 47.03 -23.46
C HIS A 163 21.63 45.65 -23.19
N TRP A 164 22.16 44.59 -23.81
CA TRP A 164 21.68 43.22 -23.62
C TRP A 164 21.95 42.74 -22.19
N GLU A 165 23.11 43.09 -21.63
CA GLU A 165 23.49 42.78 -20.24
C GLU A 165 22.57 43.49 -19.24
N ARG A 166 22.30 44.79 -19.44
CA ARG A 166 21.38 45.54 -18.58
C ARG A 166 19.94 45.01 -18.63
N GLY A 167 19.47 44.59 -19.81
CA GLY A 167 18.14 44.02 -19.98
C GLY A 167 17.98 42.61 -19.39
N ARG A 168 19.07 41.84 -19.30
CA ARG A 168 19.07 40.46 -18.79
C ARG A 168 19.26 40.40 -17.27
N GLY A 169 20.10 41.25 -16.69
CA GLY A 169 20.47 41.15 -15.27
C GLY A 169 19.40 41.60 -14.29
N ALA A 170 18.75 42.75 -14.54
CA ALA A 170 17.94 43.41 -13.52
C ALA A 170 16.55 42.77 -13.30
N GLY A 171 15.96 42.14 -14.32
CA GLY A 171 14.63 41.52 -14.22
C GLY A 171 14.66 40.01 -14.02
N ALA A 172 15.69 39.33 -14.53
CA ALA A 172 15.75 37.86 -14.51
C ALA A 172 16.07 37.30 -13.12
N GLU A 173 16.85 38.02 -12.31
CA GLU A 173 17.15 37.62 -10.92
C GLU A 173 15.92 37.73 -10.01
N ASP A 174 15.17 38.83 -10.15
CA ASP A 174 13.90 39.03 -9.43
C ASP A 174 12.84 38.00 -9.88
N GLU A 175 12.74 37.74 -11.18
CA GLU A 175 11.85 36.71 -11.72
C GLU A 175 12.25 35.31 -11.22
N LEU A 176 13.55 34.98 -11.21
CA LEU A 176 14.07 33.73 -10.67
C LEU A 176 13.71 33.59 -9.18
N PHE A 177 13.87 34.65 -8.38
CA PHE A 177 13.52 34.65 -6.96
C PHE A 177 12.02 34.41 -6.73
N LEU A 178 11.15 35.06 -7.52
CA LEU A 178 9.71 34.85 -7.46
C LEU A 178 9.34 33.42 -7.83
N LEU A 179 9.95 32.87 -8.89
CA LEU A 179 9.73 31.48 -9.31
C LEU A 179 10.21 30.49 -8.25
N GLU A 180 11.36 30.72 -7.61
CA GLU A 180 11.82 29.88 -6.50
C GLU A 180 10.84 29.91 -5.32
N GLN A 181 10.33 31.10 -4.95
CA GLN A 181 9.35 31.21 -3.89
C GLN A 181 8.05 30.48 -4.23
N LEU A 182 7.61 30.56 -5.49
CA LEU A 182 6.45 29.83 -6.00
C LEU A 182 6.69 28.32 -5.98
N VAL A 183 7.87 27.84 -6.39
CA VAL A 183 8.23 26.42 -6.32
C VAL A 183 8.19 25.92 -4.88
N ARG A 184 8.81 26.64 -3.93
CA ARG A 184 8.77 26.29 -2.50
C ARG A 184 7.34 26.23 -1.96
N ARG A 185 6.48 27.15 -2.42
CA ARG A 185 5.05 27.15 -2.07
C ARG A 185 4.34 25.94 -2.66
N ASN A 186 4.51 25.67 -3.94
CA ASN A 186 3.91 24.53 -4.63
C ASN A 186 4.37 23.21 -4.01
N GLU A 187 5.64 23.07 -3.64
CA GLU A 187 6.17 21.91 -2.92
C GLU A 187 5.48 21.72 -1.57
N SER A 188 5.23 22.80 -0.83
CA SER A 188 4.49 22.72 0.43
C SER A 188 3.02 22.35 0.23
N GLU A 189 2.37 22.87 -0.80
CA GLU A 189 0.98 22.54 -1.15
C GLU A 189 0.87 21.07 -1.61
N LEU A 190 1.80 20.58 -2.42
CA LEU A 190 1.88 19.18 -2.83
C LEU A 190 2.07 18.25 -1.61
N GLY A 191 2.94 18.61 -0.67
CA GLY A 191 3.12 17.83 0.56
C GLY A 191 1.85 17.76 1.41
N GLU A 192 1.07 18.85 1.48
CA GLU A 192 -0.24 18.86 2.15
C GLU A 192 -1.26 17.98 1.41
N GLU A 193 -1.29 18.02 0.08
CA GLU A 193 -2.15 17.16 -0.73
C GLU A 193 -1.81 15.67 -0.56
N GLU A 194 -0.53 15.31 -0.59
CA GLU A 194 -0.05 13.94 -0.35
C GLU A 194 -0.45 13.43 1.04
N PHE A 195 -0.36 14.30 2.05
CA PHE A 195 -0.85 14.01 3.40
C PHE A 195 -2.35 13.72 3.39
N TRP A 196 -3.18 14.61 2.83
CA TRP A 196 -4.62 14.42 2.80
C TRP A 196 -5.06 13.22 1.96
N GLN A 197 -4.35 12.92 0.88
CA GLN A 197 -4.59 11.70 0.11
C GLN A 197 -4.30 10.45 0.94
N SER A 198 -3.24 10.47 1.75
CA SER A 198 -2.91 9.37 2.66
C SER A 198 -3.94 9.22 3.77
N GLU A 199 -4.38 10.32 4.37
CA GLU A 199 -5.47 10.32 5.36
C GLU A 199 -6.77 9.80 4.77
N LEU A 200 -7.12 10.21 3.55
CA LEU A 200 -8.32 9.72 2.87
C LEU A 200 -8.26 8.21 2.60
N ARG A 201 -7.08 7.68 2.21
CA ARG A 201 -6.89 6.23 2.02
C ARG A 201 -7.10 5.49 3.35
N LEU A 202 -6.48 5.98 4.42
CA LEU A 202 -6.62 5.38 5.75
C LEU A 202 -8.07 5.42 6.24
N GLU A 203 -8.77 6.54 6.05
CA GLU A 203 -10.18 6.64 6.46
C GLU A 203 -11.07 5.69 5.67
N LYS A 204 -10.83 5.52 4.36
CA LYS A 204 -11.54 4.52 3.54
C LYS A 204 -11.31 3.10 4.04
N GLU A 205 -10.10 2.76 4.45
CA GLU A 205 -9.79 1.45 5.05
C GLU A 205 -10.51 1.27 6.39
N CYS A 206 -10.45 2.28 7.26
CA CYS A 206 -11.18 2.28 8.54
C CYS A 206 -12.70 2.16 8.34
N GLU A 207 -13.25 2.83 7.33
CA GLU A 207 -14.66 2.72 6.97
C GLU A 207 -15.00 1.30 6.53
N ARG A 208 -14.17 0.68 5.68
CA ARG A 208 -14.36 -0.71 5.24
C ARG A 208 -14.36 -1.68 6.40
N GLU A 209 -13.41 -1.56 7.33
CA GLU A 209 -13.37 -2.40 8.53
C GLU A 209 -14.65 -2.25 9.37
N ARG A 210 -15.12 -1.01 9.58
CA ARG A 210 -16.37 -0.76 10.33
C ARG A 210 -17.57 -1.37 9.61
N GLN A 211 -17.62 -1.23 8.28
CA GLN A 211 -18.68 -1.85 7.47
C GLN A 211 -18.65 -3.38 7.58
N GLU A 212 -17.48 -4.01 7.56
CA GLU A 212 -17.32 -5.45 7.75
C GLU A 212 -17.75 -5.91 9.14
N ARG A 213 -17.38 -5.17 10.19
CA ARG A 213 -17.86 -5.43 11.57
C ARG A 213 -19.39 -5.35 11.64
N VAL A 214 -20.00 -4.34 11.00
CA VAL A 214 -21.47 -4.22 10.94
C VAL A 214 -22.09 -5.39 10.18
N ARG A 215 -21.52 -5.82 9.06
CA ARG A 215 -22.01 -6.99 8.30
C ARG A 215 -21.92 -8.27 9.14
N SER A 216 -20.81 -8.49 9.83
CA SER A 216 -20.63 -9.65 10.73
C SER A 216 -21.65 -9.64 11.87
N LEU A 217 -21.88 -8.49 12.50
CA LEU A 217 -22.88 -8.37 13.57
C LEU A 217 -24.29 -8.66 13.03
N ARG A 218 -24.65 -8.13 11.85
CA ARG A 218 -25.93 -8.42 11.20
C ARG A 218 -26.11 -9.91 10.93
N ALA A 219 -25.11 -10.58 10.36
CA ALA A 219 -25.14 -12.02 10.13
C ALA A 219 -25.34 -12.80 11.45
N SER A 220 -24.60 -12.43 12.51
CA SER A 220 -24.78 -13.08 13.82
C SER A 220 -26.17 -12.87 14.42
N LEU A 221 -26.77 -11.68 14.22
CA LEU A 221 -28.14 -11.40 14.66
C LEU A 221 -29.17 -12.23 13.88
N GLU A 222 -28.95 -12.43 12.58
CA GLU A 222 -29.78 -13.30 11.74
C GLU A 222 -29.67 -14.75 12.22
N ASP A 223 -28.47 -15.24 12.54
CA ASP A 223 -28.27 -16.59 13.10
C ASP A 223 -28.99 -16.77 14.44
N TYR A 224 -28.92 -15.77 15.33
CA TYR A 224 -29.67 -15.80 16.59
C TYR A 224 -31.18 -15.76 16.36
N ALA A 225 -31.66 -14.94 15.41
CA ALA A 225 -33.07 -14.88 15.07
C ALA A 225 -33.57 -16.23 14.52
N GLN A 226 -32.79 -16.89 13.66
CA GLN A 226 -33.09 -18.23 13.17
C GLN A 226 -33.11 -19.27 14.29
N ARG A 227 -32.14 -19.24 15.21
CA ARG A 227 -32.12 -20.13 16.39
C ARG A 227 -33.33 -19.93 17.28
N ILE A 228 -33.73 -18.68 17.52
CA ILE A 228 -34.94 -18.36 18.28
C ILE A 228 -36.17 -18.92 17.54
N GLY A 229 -36.26 -18.73 16.22
CA GLY A 229 -37.34 -19.31 15.41
C GLY A 229 -37.40 -20.83 15.49
N ALA A 230 -36.25 -21.53 15.40
CA ALA A 230 -36.18 -22.98 15.51
C ALA A 230 -36.58 -23.49 16.90
N LEU A 231 -36.15 -22.81 17.97
CA LEU A 231 -36.59 -23.10 19.34
C LEU A 231 -38.09 -22.85 19.51
N GLY A 232 -38.62 -21.79 18.89
CA GLY A 232 -40.05 -21.51 18.84
C GLY A 232 -40.83 -22.66 18.18
N ALA A 233 -40.43 -23.09 16.99
CA ALA A 233 -41.05 -24.21 16.29
C ALA A 233 -40.99 -25.53 17.08
N ARG A 234 -39.85 -25.82 17.73
CA ARG A 234 -39.72 -26.99 18.61
C ARG A 234 -40.66 -26.90 19.81
N THR A 235 -40.80 -25.72 20.40
CA THR A 235 -41.70 -25.49 21.54
C THR A 235 -43.15 -25.70 21.11
N GLU A 236 -43.56 -25.18 19.96
CA GLU A 236 -44.90 -25.40 19.40
C GLU A 236 -45.17 -26.87 19.09
N ALA A 237 -44.19 -27.59 18.54
CA ALA A 237 -44.31 -29.02 18.26
C ALA A 237 -44.52 -29.83 19.54
N LEU A 238 -43.69 -29.60 20.56
CA LEU A 238 -43.85 -30.22 21.88
C LEU A 238 -45.20 -29.87 22.51
N GLN A 239 -45.66 -28.64 22.36
CA GLN A 239 -46.96 -28.23 22.89
C GLN A 239 -48.13 -28.97 22.20
N LYS A 240 -48.04 -29.18 20.88
CA LYS A 240 -49.01 -30.00 20.14
C LYS A 240 -48.95 -31.47 20.56
N GLU A 241 -47.76 -32.02 20.77
CA GLU A 241 -47.56 -33.39 21.25
C GLU A 241 -48.17 -33.60 22.64
N ILE A 242 -47.93 -32.67 23.57
CA ILE A 242 -48.54 -32.69 24.91
C ILE A 242 -50.07 -32.64 24.78
N GLN A 243 -50.62 -31.76 23.94
CA GLN A 243 -52.07 -31.68 23.73
C GLN A 243 -52.65 -32.98 23.15
N TRP A 244 -51.95 -33.59 22.19
CA TRP A 244 -52.33 -34.88 21.61
C TRP A 244 -52.28 -36.00 22.65
N GLU A 245 -51.21 -36.08 23.45
CA GLU A 245 -51.06 -37.08 24.51
C GLU A 245 -52.14 -36.92 25.58
N MET A 246 -52.45 -35.68 25.98
CA MET A 246 -53.54 -35.39 26.92
C MET A 246 -54.90 -35.83 26.36
N ALA A 247 -55.18 -35.59 25.08
CA ALA A 247 -56.40 -36.04 24.42
C ALA A 247 -56.46 -37.58 24.32
N GLU A 248 -55.35 -38.23 23.99
CA GLU A 248 -55.26 -39.69 23.93
C GLU A 248 -55.42 -40.34 25.31
N ARG A 249 -54.79 -39.79 26.36
CA ARG A 249 -55.01 -40.25 27.75
C ARG A 249 -56.48 -40.11 28.16
N ALA A 250 -57.15 -39.04 27.76
CA ALA A 250 -58.57 -38.85 28.03
C ALA A 250 -59.46 -39.89 27.31
N LYS A 251 -59.07 -40.35 26.12
CA LYS A 251 -59.74 -41.46 25.41
C LYS A 251 -59.42 -42.81 26.03
N ARG A 252 -58.16 -43.09 26.35
CA ARG A 252 -57.71 -44.34 27.00
C ARG A 252 -58.33 -44.54 28.37
N GLY A 253 -58.56 -43.45 29.12
CA GLY A 253 -59.32 -43.49 30.37
C GLY A 253 -60.78 -43.95 30.21
N LYS A 254 -61.33 -43.93 28.99
CA LYS A 254 -62.67 -44.44 28.65
C LYS A 254 -62.69 -45.86 28.05
N GLU A 255 -61.58 -46.34 27.48
CA GLU A 255 -61.53 -47.61 26.73
C GLU A 255 -60.42 -48.56 27.23
N SER A 256 -60.76 -49.38 28.23
CA SER A 256 -60.09 -50.63 28.65
C SER A 256 -58.66 -50.57 29.28
N PRO A 257 -58.30 -51.59 30.10
CA PRO A 257 -56.98 -51.67 30.74
C PRO A 257 -55.90 -51.96 29.69
N GLY A 258 -54.80 -51.20 29.72
CA GLY A 258 -53.64 -51.46 28.87
C GLY A 258 -52.95 -52.80 29.16
N PRO A 259 -51.97 -53.21 28.31
CA PRO A 259 -51.16 -54.40 28.55
C PRO A 259 -50.58 -54.36 29.96
N SER A 260 -50.58 -55.51 30.62
CA SER A 260 -50.19 -55.60 32.03
C SER A 260 -48.76 -55.11 32.22
N ALA A 261 -48.45 -54.49 33.37
CA ALA A 261 -47.10 -53.99 33.67
C ALA A 261 -46.02 -55.08 33.49
N ALA A 262 -46.39 -56.34 33.75
CA ALA A 262 -45.54 -57.51 33.53
C ALA A 262 -45.16 -57.72 32.05
N GLU A 263 -46.09 -57.54 31.10
CA GLU A 263 -45.80 -57.66 29.67
C GLU A 263 -44.84 -56.58 29.17
N LEU A 264 -44.98 -55.36 29.69
CA LEU A 264 -44.07 -54.24 29.38
C LEU A 264 -42.68 -54.48 29.97
N GLU A 265 -42.59 -55.00 31.20
CA GLU A 265 -41.32 -55.36 31.83
C GLU A 265 -40.61 -56.49 31.07
N ASP A 266 -41.34 -57.50 30.61
CA ASP A 266 -40.81 -58.60 29.80
C ASP A 266 -40.28 -58.12 28.44
N MET A 267 -41.02 -57.24 27.75
CA MET A 267 -40.55 -56.64 26.50
C MET A 267 -39.31 -55.79 26.72
N ALA A 268 -39.27 -54.98 27.78
CA ALA A 268 -38.10 -54.19 28.13
C ALA A 268 -36.90 -55.08 28.50
N ALA A 269 -37.13 -56.21 29.18
CA ALA A 269 -36.09 -57.17 29.50
C ALA A 269 -35.55 -57.89 28.27
N LYS A 270 -36.39 -58.18 27.27
CA LYS A 270 -35.94 -58.70 25.96
C LYS A 270 -35.07 -57.67 25.23
N MET A 271 -35.53 -56.43 25.12
CA MET A 271 -34.76 -55.35 24.49
C MET A 271 -33.41 -55.10 25.16
N ARG A 272 -33.34 -55.16 26.50
CA ARG A 272 -32.07 -55.03 27.25
C ARG A 272 -31.08 -56.15 26.89
N ARG A 273 -31.54 -57.40 26.83
CA ARG A 273 -30.68 -58.54 26.44
C ARG A 273 -30.19 -58.40 25.00
N ASP A 274 -31.04 -57.95 24.08
CA ASP A 274 -30.66 -57.74 22.69
C ASP A 274 -29.61 -56.61 22.55
N LEU A 275 -29.79 -55.51 23.28
CA LEU A 275 -28.82 -54.42 23.32
C LEU A 275 -27.49 -54.88 23.91
N GLU A 276 -27.49 -55.62 25.02
CA GLU A 276 -26.27 -56.19 25.60
C GLU A 276 -25.56 -57.14 24.65
N ALA A 277 -26.30 -57.96 23.90
CA ALA A 277 -25.74 -58.82 22.86
C ALA A 277 -25.11 -58.01 21.73
N LYS A 278 -25.75 -56.91 21.31
CA LYS A 278 -25.21 -55.99 20.29
C LYS A 278 -23.98 -55.22 20.77
N VAL A 279 -23.94 -54.82 22.04
CA VAL A 279 -22.76 -54.19 22.65
C VAL A 279 -21.59 -55.19 22.66
N LYS A 280 -21.82 -56.43 23.09
CA LYS A 280 -20.78 -57.49 23.05
C LYS A 280 -20.30 -57.77 21.62
N GLN A 281 -21.20 -57.77 20.64
CA GLN A 281 -20.84 -57.89 19.24
C GLN A 281 -20.00 -56.68 18.77
N GLY A 282 -20.37 -55.47 19.18
CA GLY A 282 -19.64 -54.23 18.87
C GLY A 282 -18.22 -54.25 19.42
N THR A 283 -18.05 -54.62 20.70
CA THR A 283 -16.70 -54.68 21.32
C THR A 283 -15.82 -55.76 20.69
N GLN A 284 -16.40 -56.89 20.27
CA GLN A 284 -15.67 -57.90 19.49
C GLN A 284 -15.19 -57.33 18.15
N LEU A 285 -16.05 -56.62 17.41
CA LEU A 285 -15.67 -55.99 16.15
C LEU A 285 -14.60 -54.91 16.35
N GLU A 286 -14.72 -54.07 17.38
CA GLU A 286 -13.68 -53.08 17.74
C GLU A 286 -12.33 -53.74 18.02
N SER A 287 -12.30 -54.85 18.77
CA SER A 287 -11.04 -55.58 19.01
C SER A 287 -10.45 -56.17 17.72
N SER A 288 -11.30 -56.63 16.80
CA SER A 288 -10.86 -57.15 15.50
C SER A 288 -10.32 -56.03 14.60
N LEU A 289 -10.94 -54.86 14.61
CA LEU A 289 -10.46 -53.68 13.88
C LEU A 289 -9.11 -53.22 14.42
N ALA A 290 -8.96 -53.10 15.73
CA ALA A 290 -7.68 -52.72 16.35
C ALA A 290 -6.54 -53.71 16.00
N SER A 291 -6.85 -55.01 15.91
CA SER A 291 -5.87 -56.01 15.46
C SER A 291 -5.49 -55.83 13.99
N VAL A 292 -6.45 -55.51 13.12
CA VAL A 292 -6.22 -55.28 11.69
C VAL A 292 -5.44 -53.98 11.47
N GLU A 293 -5.78 -52.91 12.20
CA GLU A 293 -5.04 -51.64 12.18
C GLU A 293 -3.58 -51.86 12.55
N LYS A 294 -3.31 -52.59 13.64
CA LYS A 294 -1.93 -52.91 14.04
C LYS A 294 -1.18 -53.71 12.96
N ALA A 295 -1.83 -54.70 12.35
CA ALA A 295 -1.23 -55.47 11.26
C ALA A 295 -0.97 -54.61 10.01
N LEU A 296 -1.84 -53.64 9.73
CA LEU A 296 -1.66 -52.68 8.64
C LEU A 296 -0.46 -51.77 8.91
N GLU A 297 -0.34 -51.21 10.12
CA GLU A 297 0.82 -50.38 10.48
C GLU A 297 2.14 -51.17 10.41
N GLU A 298 2.14 -52.44 10.81
CA GLU A 298 3.30 -53.32 10.67
C GLU A 298 3.65 -53.57 9.18
N ALA A 299 2.65 -53.78 8.32
CA ALA A 299 2.84 -53.91 6.88
C ALA A 299 3.37 -52.62 6.24
N GLU A 300 2.88 -51.45 6.64
CA GLU A 300 3.37 -50.14 6.18
C GLU A 300 4.84 -49.92 6.56
N ARG A 301 5.23 -50.23 7.80
CA ARG A 301 6.63 -50.16 8.25
C ARG A 301 7.53 -51.09 7.43
N ASN A 302 7.07 -52.31 7.13
CA ASN A 302 7.82 -53.25 6.29
C ASN A 302 7.96 -52.75 4.84
N LEU A 303 6.91 -52.19 4.26
CA LEU A 303 6.97 -51.60 2.91
C LEU A 303 7.91 -50.39 2.86
N GLN A 304 7.93 -49.55 3.90
CA GLN A 304 8.88 -48.44 4.01
C GLN A 304 10.33 -48.94 4.07
N ALA A 305 10.60 -49.98 4.85
CA ALA A 305 11.93 -50.61 4.90
C ALA A 305 12.35 -51.17 3.53
N GLN A 306 11.47 -51.91 2.85
CA GLN A 306 11.73 -52.42 1.50
C GLN A 306 11.98 -51.30 0.48
N ASN A 307 11.27 -50.18 0.57
CA ASN A 307 11.52 -49.02 -0.30
C ASN A 307 12.90 -48.40 -0.05
N GLN A 308 13.33 -48.29 1.22
CA GLN A 308 14.68 -47.80 1.56
C GLN A 308 15.76 -48.73 0.99
N GLU A 309 15.59 -50.05 1.15
CA GLU A 309 16.48 -51.05 0.55
C GLU A 309 16.54 -50.92 -0.98
N LEU A 310 15.38 -50.72 -1.64
CA LEU A 310 15.33 -50.48 -3.09
C LEU A 310 16.04 -49.18 -3.50
N GLU A 311 15.93 -48.10 -2.73
CA GLU A 311 16.65 -46.85 -2.99
C GLU A 311 18.16 -47.02 -2.83
N GLU A 312 18.61 -47.77 -1.83
CA GLU A 312 20.03 -48.11 -1.62
C GLU A 312 20.57 -48.93 -2.80
N LEU A 313 19.86 -49.99 -3.19
CA LEU A 313 20.21 -50.80 -4.36
C LEU A 313 20.19 -49.98 -5.66
N ASN A 314 19.28 -49.01 -5.81
CA ASN A 314 19.26 -48.12 -6.97
C ASN A 314 20.49 -47.20 -6.99
N LYS A 315 20.92 -46.68 -5.82
CA LYS A 315 22.14 -45.88 -5.68
C LYS A 315 23.36 -46.72 -6.06
N GLU A 316 23.47 -47.94 -5.55
CA GLU A 316 24.54 -48.89 -5.89
C GLU A 316 24.56 -49.21 -7.39
N LEU A 317 23.39 -49.47 -7.99
CA LEU A 317 23.27 -49.72 -9.42
C LEU A 317 23.74 -48.52 -10.26
N ARG A 318 23.37 -47.29 -9.87
CA ARG A 318 23.86 -46.07 -10.54
C ARG A 318 25.37 -45.89 -10.40
N GLN A 319 25.92 -46.20 -9.23
CA GLN A 319 27.36 -46.17 -9.01
C GLN A 319 28.08 -47.18 -9.90
N CYS A 320 27.58 -48.42 -9.99
CA CYS A 320 28.11 -49.45 -10.86
C CYS A 320 28.03 -49.04 -12.34
N ASN A 321 26.87 -48.52 -12.79
CA ASN A 321 26.70 -48.03 -14.16
C ASN A 321 27.64 -46.86 -14.48
N LEU A 322 27.83 -45.92 -13.55
CA LEU A 322 28.79 -44.82 -13.72
C LEU A 322 30.23 -45.35 -13.81
N GLN A 323 30.59 -46.31 -12.95
CA GLN A 323 31.90 -46.94 -12.99
C GLN A 323 32.14 -47.66 -14.32
N GLN A 324 31.13 -48.36 -14.85
CA GLN A 324 31.17 -49.00 -16.17
C GLN A 324 31.33 -47.96 -17.29
N PHE A 325 30.59 -46.84 -17.23
CA PHE A 325 30.71 -45.75 -18.19
C PHE A 325 32.12 -45.13 -18.16
N ILE A 326 32.69 -44.88 -16.98
CA ILE A 326 34.06 -44.39 -16.83
C ILE A 326 35.06 -45.39 -17.41
N GLN A 327 34.89 -46.70 -17.20
CA GLN A 327 35.77 -47.71 -17.80
C GLN A 327 35.68 -47.70 -19.33
N GLN A 328 34.48 -47.60 -19.90
CA GLN A 328 34.26 -47.58 -21.34
C GLN A 328 34.78 -46.29 -22.00
N THR A 329 34.66 -45.15 -21.32
CA THR A 329 35.04 -43.83 -21.86
C THR A 329 36.47 -43.44 -21.50
N GLY A 330 37.01 -43.98 -20.40
CA GLY A 330 38.37 -43.78 -19.92
C GLY A 330 39.42 -44.69 -20.58
N ALA A 331 39.00 -45.64 -21.42
CA ALA A 331 39.89 -46.50 -22.21
C ALA A 331 40.52 -45.78 -23.43
N THR A 332 40.82 -44.49 -23.30
CA THR A 332 41.74 -43.76 -24.19
C THR A 332 42.63 -42.86 -23.34
N VAL A 333 43.62 -43.43 -22.65
CA VAL A 333 44.93 -42.83 -22.29
C VAL A 333 45.77 -43.95 -21.64
N THR A 334 46.73 -44.45 -22.43
CA THR A 334 48.07 -45.00 -22.10
C THR A 334 48.35 -45.37 -20.63
N VAL A 335 48.88 -46.55 -20.28
CA VAL A 335 50.21 -47.12 -20.60
C VAL A 335 50.19 -48.63 -20.26
N PRO A 336 50.76 -49.55 -21.06
CA PRO A 336 50.81 -50.97 -20.69
C PRO A 336 51.96 -51.23 -19.69
N PRO A 337 51.73 -51.86 -18.52
CA PRO A 337 52.82 -52.38 -17.72
C PRO A 337 53.16 -53.82 -18.13
N ALA A 338 54.45 -54.07 -18.02
CA ALA A 338 55.19 -55.25 -18.42
C ALA A 338 54.77 -56.54 -17.71
N ARG A 339 55.01 -57.65 -18.40
CA ARG A 339 55.14 -59.01 -17.86
C ARG A 339 56.30 -59.09 -16.86
N ALA A 340 56.13 -59.93 -15.82
CA ALA A 340 57.12 -60.71 -15.07
C ALA A 340 56.58 -60.98 -13.63
N GLU A 341 56.52 -62.15 -12.99
CA GLU A 341 56.84 -63.58 -13.21
C GLU A 341 55.93 -64.38 -12.22
N GLU A 342 55.43 -65.61 -12.44
CA GLU A 342 56.07 -66.94 -12.19
C GLU A 342 57.08 -66.92 -11.02
N ASP A 343 57.18 -67.81 -10.05
CA ASP A 343 56.51 -68.98 -9.49
C ASP A 343 57.31 -69.28 -8.18
N ALA A 344 56.79 -70.13 -7.29
CA ALA A 344 57.48 -70.78 -6.13
C ALA A 344 57.52 -70.09 -4.76
#